data_AF-A0A2N7PW68-F1
#
_entry.id   AF-A0A2N7PW68-F1
#
_cell.length_a   1.000
_cell.length_b   1.000
_cell.length_c   1.000
_cell.angle_alpha   90.00
_cell.angle_beta   90.00
_cell.angle_gamma   90.00
#
_symmetry.space_group_name_H-M   'P 1'
#
loop_
_entity.id
_entity.type
_entity.pdbx_description
1 polymer ?
#
loop_
_entity_poly.entity_id
_entity_poly.type
_entity_poly.pdbx_seq_one_letter_code
_entity_poly.pdbx_strand_id
1 'polypeptide(L)'
;KIKRSIAKLGNYPQEILLVLDSTIGQNALVQAKEFNNALGVSGIVLTKLDSTSKGGIIFAISQELKIPIRYIGMGEKIEDLRAFVARDFIESLLDPIA
;
A
#
# COMPACT_ATOMS: atom_id res chain seq x y z
N LYS A 1 -20.56 -6.68 1.76
CA LYS A 1 -21.44 -6.57 2.97
C LYS A 1 -20.94 -5.52 3.96
N ILE A 2 -19.64 -5.48 4.29
CA ILE A 2 -19.05 -4.56 5.27
C ILE A 2 -19.19 -3.07 4.90
N LYS A 3 -18.73 -2.65 3.71
CA LYS A 3 -18.84 -1.26 3.23
C LYS A 3 -20.26 -0.69 3.37
N ARG A 4 -21.26 -1.47 2.94
CA ARG A 4 -22.68 -1.09 3.03
C ARG A 4 -23.17 -0.92 4.46
N SER A 5 -22.68 -1.71 5.41
CA SER A 5 -23.04 -1.56 6.83
C SER A 5 -22.45 -0.28 7.42
N ILE A 6 -21.20 0.05 7.09
CA ILE A 6 -20.52 1.27 7.57
C ILE A 6 -21.18 2.53 6.97
N ALA A 7 -21.55 2.50 5.69
CA ALA A 7 -22.19 3.63 5.02
C ALA A 7 -23.55 4.03 5.62
N LYS A 8 -24.19 3.17 6.42
CA LYS A 8 -25.42 3.53 7.15
C LYS A 8 -25.18 4.58 8.24
N LEU A 9 -23.93 4.78 8.66
CA LEU A 9 -23.54 5.76 9.65
C LEU A 9 -23.33 7.17 9.04
N GLY A 10 -23.62 7.36 7.75
CA GLY A 10 -23.47 8.63 7.04
C GLY A 10 -22.29 8.61 6.07
N ASN A 11 -21.45 9.65 6.12
CA ASN A 11 -20.30 9.81 5.22
C ASN A 11 -19.09 8.96 5.63
N TYR A 12 -19.29 7.64 5.78
CA TYR A 12 -18.27 6.67 6.18
C TYR A 12 -18.16 5.51 5.18
N PRO A 13 -16.98 4.88 5.05
CA PRO A 13 -15.69 5.30 5.61
C PRO A 13 -15.05 6.43 4.79
N GLN A 14 -14.32 7.33 5.45
CA GLN A 14 -13.57 8.43 4.82
C GLN A 14 -12.39 7.92 4.00
N GLU A 15 -11.75 6.84 4.46
CA GLU A 15 -10.69 6.14 3.74
C GLU A 15 -10.85 4.62 3.86
N ILE A 16 -10.46 3.92 2.81
CA ILE A 16 -10.31 2.46 2.77
C ILE A 16 -8.86 2.19 2.38
N LEU A 17 -8.06 1.78 3.36
CA LEU A 17 -6.66 1.48 3.16
C LEU A 17 -6.47 -0.02 2.92
N LEU A 18 -5.81 -0.36 1.81
CA LEU A 18 -5.40 -1.73 1.52
C LEU A 18 -3.97 -1.96 1.99
N VAL A 19 -3.78 -2.89 2.92
CA VAL A 19 -2.46 -3.31 3.38
C VAL A 19 -1.96 -4.44 2.49
N LEU A 20 -0.77 -4.25 1.91
CA LEU A 20 -0.10 -5.21 1.05
C LEU A 20 1.26 -5.59 1.64
N ASP A 21 1.62 -6.85 1.47
CA ASP A 21 2.95 -7.37 1.79
C ASP A 21 3.83 -7.28 0.53
N SER A 22 4.95 -6.57 0.62
CA SER A 22 5.87 -6.35 -0.51
C SER A 22 6.52 -7.63 -1.04
N THR A 23 6.58 -8.70 -0.24
CA THR A 23 7.16 -9.99 -0.64
C THR A 23 6.32 -10.73 -1.69
N ILE A 24 5.03 -10.40 -1.80
CA ILE A 24 4.04 -11.06 -2.67
C ILE A 24 4.31 -10.76 -4.17
N GLY A 25 5.07 -9.72 -4.49
CA GLY A 25 5.43 -9.38 -5.87
C GLY A 25 4.20 -9.18 -6.76
N GLN A 26 4.24 -9.63 -8.02
CA GLN A 26 3.17 -9.38 -9.01
C GLN A 26 1.76 -9.82 -8.59
N ASN A 27 1.64 -10.81 -7.70
CA ASN A 27 0.34 -11.25 -7.18
C ASN A 27 -0.37 -10.14 -6.37
N ALA A 28 0.38 -9.18 -5.81
CA ALA A 28 -0.18 -8.05 -5.08
C ALA A 28 -1.02 -7.14 -5.99
N LEU A 29 -0.68 -7.04 -7.29
CA LEU A 29 -1.45 -6.23 -8.23
C LEU A 29 -2.84 -6.83 -8.48
N VAL A 30 -2.92 -8.15 -8.66
CA VAL A 30 -4.20 -8.84 -8.85
C VAL A 30 -5.07 -8.68 -7.61
N GLN A 31 -4.50 -8.89 -6.41
CA GLN A 31 -5.24 -8.67 -5.16
C GLN A 31 -5.73 -7.23 -5.02
N ALA A 32 -4.87 -6.25 -5.32
CA ALA A 32 -5.24 -4.84 -5.24
C ALA A 32 -6.37 -4.47 -6.20
N LYS A 33 -6.39 -5.03 -7.41
CA LYS A 33 -7.50 -4.90 -8.36
C LYS A 33 -8.80 -5.46 -7.78
N GLU A 34 -8.77 -6.69 -7.27
CA GLU A 34 -9.96 -7.34 -6.71
C GLU A 34 -10.52 -6.58 -5.50
N PHE A 35 -9.67 -6.15 -4.57
CA PHE A 35 -10.09 -5.35 -3.42
C PHE A 35 -10.62 -3.98 -3.82
N ASN A 36 -9.99 -3.32 -4.79
CA ASN A 36 -10.48 -2.05 -5.29
C ASN A 36 -11.85 -2.19 -5.95
N ASN A 37 -12.06 -3.22 -6.77
CA ASN A 37 -13.35 -3.50 -7.38
C ASN A 37 -14.44 -3.79 -6.34
N ALA A 38 -14.09 -4.51 -5.27
CA ALA A 38 -15.05 -4.90 -4.23
C ALA A 38 -15.38 -3.77 -3.24
N LEU A 39 -14.39 -2.92 -2.90
CA LEU A 39 -14.50 -1.97 -1.78
C LEU A 39 -14.25 -0.51 -2.17
N GLY A 40 -13.62 -0.22 -3.30
CA GLY A 40 -13.17 1.13 -3.66
C GLY A 40 -12.08 1.61 -2.72
N VAL A 41 -10.87 1.06 -2.90
CA VAL A 41 -9.70 1.36 -2.06
C VAL A 41 -9.26 2.79 -2.35
N SER A 42 -9.02 3.58 -1.30
CA SER A 42 -8.61 4.99 -1.42
C SER A 42 -7.12 5.21 -1.18
N GLY A 43 -6.43 4.22 -0.59
CA GLY A 43 -5.00 4.31 -0.33
C GLY A 43 -4.37 2.94 -0.10
N ILE A 44 -3.05 2.86 -0.28
CA ILE A 44 -2.27 1.64 -0.07
C ILE A 44 -1.30 1.83 1.09
N VAL A 45 -1.18 0.79 1.92
CA VAL A 45 -0.13 0.62 2.91
C VAL A 45 0.74 -0.54 2.45
N LEU A 46 2.04 -0.32 2.29
CA LEU A 46 2.97 -1.40 1.96
C LEU A 46 3.77 -1.79 3.19
N THR A 47 3.96 -3.08 3.43
CA THR A 47 4.71 -3.61 4.59
C THR A 47 5.88 -4.47 4.14
N LYS A 48 6.81 -4.72 5.08
CA LYS A 48 7.98 -5.60 4.92
C LYS A 48 8.99 -5.16 3.85
N LEU A 49 9.05 -3.86 3.57
CA LEU A 49 9.92 -3.31 2.52
C LEU A 49 11.42 -3.54 2.79
N ASP A 50 11.81 -3.59 4.05
CA ASP A 50 13.14 -3.91 4.55
C ASP A 50 13.61 -5.32 4.18
N SER A 51 12.67 -6.24 4.02
CA SER A 51 12.96 -7.66 3.79
C SER A 51 13.01 -8.07 2.31
N THR A 52 12.88 -7.13 1.36
CA THR A 52 12.79 -7.50 -0.05
C THR A 52 13.27 -6.45 -1.06
N SER A 53 14.02 -6.93 -2.07
CA SER A 53 14.35 -6.19 -3.29
C SER A 53 13.17 -6.06 -4.28
N LYS A 54 12.00 -6.61 -3.95
CA LYS A 54 10.78 -6.59 -4.79
C LYS A 54 9.89 -5.36 -4.59
N GLY A 55 10.42 -4.31 -3.95
CA GLY A 55 9.69 -3.04 -3.71
C GLY A 55 9.12 -2.40 -4.98
N GLY A 56 9.67 -2.70 -6.16
CA GLY A 56 9.23 -2.13 -7.44
C GLY A 56 7.77 -2.42 -7.84
N ILE A 57 7.12 -3.44 -7.25
CA ILE A 57 5.71 -3.73 -7.55
C ILE A 57 4.77 -2.58 -7.15
N ILE A 58 5.14 -1.78 -6.15
CA ILE A 58 4.32 -0.67 -5.68
C ILE A 58 4.07 0.37 -6.78
N PHE A 59 5.07 0.61 -7.63
CA PHE A 59 4.93 1.53 -8.75
C PHE A 59 3.91 1.01 -9.76
N ALA A 60 3.92 -0.29 -10.06
CA ALA A 60 2.95 -0.90 -10.96
C ALA A 60 1.52 -0.78 -10.39
N ILE A 61 1.34 -1.04 -9.08
CA ILE A 61 0.02 -0.94 -8.44
C ILE A 61 -0.49 0.50 -8.45
N SER A 62 0.35 1.47 -8.05
CA SER A 62 -0.06 2.88 -8.04
C SER A 62 -0.34 3.39 -9.45
N GLN A 63 0.48 3.01 -10.45
CA GLN A 63 0.28 3.41 -11.84
C GLN A 63 -0.97 2.81 -12.47
N GLU A 64 -1.26 1.54 -12.20
CA GLU A 64 -2.41 0.83 -12.76
C GLU A 64 -3.73 1.27 -12.11
N LEU A 65 -3.76 1.34 -10.77
CA LEU A 65 -4.99 1.61 -10.04
C LEU A 65 -5.25 3.10 -9.82
N LYS A 66 -4.25 3.96 -10.04
CA LYS A 66 -4.30 5.41 -9.74
C LYS A 66 -4.63 5.70 -8.27
N ILE A 67 -4.23 4.80 -7.37
CA ILE A 67 -4.42 4.92 -5.92
C ILE A 67 -3.10 5.39 -5.28
N PRO A 68 -3.15 6.37 -4.35
CA PRO A 68 -1.95 6.84 -3.67
C PRO A 68 -1.44 5.81 -2.65
N ILE A 69 -0.12 5.75 -2.52
CA ILE A 69 0.53 5.06 -1.40
C ILE A 69 0.51 6.02 -0.22
N ARG A 70 -0.07 5.59 0.90
CA ARG A 70 -0.20 6.41 2.11
C ARG A 70 0.93 6.15 3.09
N TYR A 71 1.28 4.88 3.28
CA TYR A 71 2.25 4.46 4.30
C TYR A 71 3.15 3.33 3.79
N ILE A 72 4.35 3.27 4.34
CA ILE A 72 5.32 2.20 4.14
C ILE A 72 5.84 1.69 5.49
N GLY A 73 5.90 0.37 5.66
CA GLY A 73 6.47 -0.31 6.81
C GLY A 73 7.81 -0.94 6.43
N MET A 74 8.88 -0.51 7.11
CA MET A 74 10.27 -0.92 6.84
C MET A 74 10.90 -1.65 8.03
N GLY A 75 10.09 -2.34 8.83
CA GLY A 75 10.55 -3.07 10.02
C GLY A 75 9.38 -3.57 10.86
N GLU A 76 9.70 -4.08 12.04
CA GLU A 76 8.74 -4.74 12.94
C GLU A 76 8.21 -3.82 14.04
N LYS A 77 8.84 -2.66 14.27
CA LYS A 77 8.45 -1.75 15.34
C LYS A 77 7.38 -0.77 14.88
N ILE A 78 6.68 -0.16 15.84
CA ILE A 78 5.62 0.83 15.55
C ILE A 78 6.19 2.02 14.79
N GLU A 79 7.42 2.42 15.10
CA GLU A 79 8.10 3.56 14.49
C GLU A 79 8.51 3.30 13.03
N ASP A 80 8.51 2.03 12.60
CA ASP A 80 8.91 1.63 11.25
C ASP A 80 7.78 1.81 10.22
N LEU A 81 6.55 2.10 10.66
CA LEU A 81 5.44 2.50 9.81
C LEU A 81 5.46 4.02 9.62
N ARG A 82 5.83 4.47 8.42
CA ARG A 82 6.01 5.88 8.10
C ARG A 82 5.10 6.31 6.95
N ALA A 83 4.75 7.59 6.91
CA ALA A 83 4.07 8.17 5.76
C ALA A 83 4.94 8.01 4.50
N PHE A 84 4.33 7.70 3.37
CA PHE A 84 5.08 7.52 2.13
C PHE A 84 5.56 8.86 1.60
N VAL A 85 6.88 9.00 1.47
CA VAL A 85 7.54 10.10 0.78
C VAL A 85 8.27 9.52 -0.42
N ALA A 86 7.84 9.88 -1.63
CA ALA A 86 8.36 9.31 -2.87
C ALA A 86 9.88 9.52 -3.02
N ARG A 87 10.38 10.67 -2.57
CA ARG A 87 11.81 10.99 -2.61
C ARG A 87 12.62 10.03 -1.73
N ASP A 88 12.28 9.95 -0.44
CA ASP A 88 12.95 9.10 0.53
C ASP A 88 12.91 7.62 0.10
N PHE A 89 11.79 7.19 -0.50
CA PHE A 89 11.66 5.85 -1.03
C PHE A 89 12.61 5.57 -2.21
N ILE A 90 12.71 6.50 -3.17
CA ILE A 90 13.62 6.36 -4.31
C ILE A 90 15.08 6.40 -3.85
N GLU A 91 15.41 7.30 -2.93
CA GLU A 91 16.76 7.40 -2.35
C GLU A 91 17.12 6.08 -1.65
N SER A 92 16.23 5.50 -0.84
CA SER A 92 16.44 4.19 -0.19
C SER A 92 16.53 3.02 -1.18
N LEU A 93 15.86 3.08 -2.33
CA LEU A 93 15.87 2.00 -3.33
C LEU A 93 17.14 2.01 -4.19
N LEU A 94 17.72 3.19 -4.40
CA LEU A 94 18.89 3.38 -5.27
C LEU A 94 20.21 3.44 -4.50
N ASP A 95 20.17 3.40 -3.17
CA ASP A 95 21.37 3.45 -2.33
C ASP A 95 22.24 2.19 -2.56
N PRO A 96 23.49 2.32 -3.06
CA PRO A 96 24.35 1.18 -3.38
C PRO A 96 24.84 0.36 -2.18
N ILE A 97 24.48 0.75 -0.95
CA ILE A 97 25.07 0.24 0.30
C ILE A 97 24.03 -0.45 1.23
N ALA A 98 22.86 -0.84 0.71
CA ALA A 98 21.91 -1.68 1.45
C ALA A 98 22.21 -3.19 1.32
#